data_AF-A0A1X2HD76-F1
#
_entry.id   AF-A0A1X2HD76-F1
#
_cell.length_a   1.000
_cell.length_b   1.000
_cell.length_c   1.000
_cell.angle_alpha   90.00
_cell.angle_beta   90.00
_cell.angle_gamma   90.00
#
_symmetry.space_group_name_H-M   'P 1'
#
loop_
_entity.id
_entity.type
_entity.pdbx_description
1 polymer ?
#
loop_
_entity_poly.entity_id
_entity_poly.type
_entity_poly.pdbx_seq_one_letter_code
_entity_poly.pdbx_strand_id
1 'polypeptide(L)'
;MRVRWVSLLTAGLIFLFVPLDTHAESSPIRLPLRKRGKTIDHTQKLSRRQNHIALTSQLYNDRGSEYLVTVGIGTPPQNFTVALDTGSADLWVPSAACPTDECPFARFEPNQSSTYQSTNRPFDIAYGTGSANGTYVLDVVQVGDVRVAEQQFGLVSTTENIILRNGKDTAANGILGIGYPELTSTTSIYDPFVFNMAKQGLIPEAIFSIHMGSLYDSGWSGEIMFGGINKDRLKGHVKYAPVARLDIQDKVTYAYWMLYGSGIRVVKDNGGIVSSNDFEQDGTVSDPSELLHVPFPEARGVIIDTGTTLTYMESTLAEQILLSVAGPSHALFDAVSGTFVVDCALAHKHPPRPSSFLELSFARNTSNASVLQLRLPIRDLIIPLDTDNLETASLCMFGIAPWKGEGAMALSNAGMILIGDTILRSTYLVFDMAKNRIGFAPAINSSASVTGIIGYDDSRPSQKNDGEQETSQHTRTTASMSSAASNRHQGGLCFVMLVSILYSLRPLKGL
;
A
#
# COMPACT_ATOMS: atom_id res chain seq x y z
N MET A 1 -80.28 38.81 -16.74
CA MET A 1 -80.48 37.35 -16.58
C MET A 1 -79.56 36.62 -17.56
N ARG A 2 -78.75 35.67 -17.06
CA ARG A 2 -77.78 34.77 -17.74
C ARG A 2 -76.49 35.39 -18.30
N VAL A 3 -75.50 35.52 -17.41
CA VAL A 3 -74.07 35.59 -17.74
C VAL A 3 -73.59 34.17 -18.08
N ARG A 4 -72.97 34.00 -19.25
CA ARG A 4 -72.29 32.76 -19.67
C ARG A 4 -70.94 32.66 -18.96
N TRP A 5 -70.73 31.57 -18.23
CA TRP A 5 -69.42 31.20 -17.72
C TRP A 5 -68.62 30.55 -18.85
N VAL A 6 -67.49 31.16 -19.21
CA VAL A 6 -66.45 30.50 -20.02
C VAL A 6 -65.44 29.94 -19.04
N SER A 7 -65.43 28.62 -18.87
CA SER A 7 -64.41 27.91 -18.11
C SER A 7 -63.11 27.89 -18.93
N LEU A 8 -62.14 28.72 -18.54
CA LEU A 8 -60.76 28.60 -19.00
C LEU A 8 -60.09 27.44 -18.22
N LEU A 9 -59.90 26.31 -18.90
CA LEU A 9 -59.02 25.23 -18.45
C LEU A 9 -57.57 25.68 -18.68
N THR A 10 -56.93 26.20 -17.64
CA THR A 10 -55.48 26.35 -17.61
C THR A 10 -54.87 24.98 -17.30
N ALA A 11 -54.31 24.33 -18.31
CA ALA A 11 -53.44 23.18 -18.12
C ALA A 11 -52.12 23.64 -17.47
N GLY A 12 -52.00 23.46 -16.16
CA GLY A 12 -50.72 23.63 -15.47
C GLY A 12 -49.79 22.48 -15.82
N LEU A 13 -48.72 22.74 -16.58
CA LEU A 13 -47.60 21.81 -16.69
C LEU A 13 -46.91 21.78 -15.32
N ILE A 14 -47.09 20.68 -14.58
CA ILE A 14 -46.27 20.34 -13.44
C ILE A 14 -44.92 19.87 -14.00
N PHE A 15 -43.91 20.74 -13.97
CA PHE A 15 -42.53 20.30 -14.12
C PHE A 15 -42.15 19.53 -12.85
N LEU A 16 -42.29 18.20 -12.91
CA LEU A 16 -41.58 17.31 -12.00
C LEU A 16 -40.09 17.48 -12.29
N PHE A 17 -39.42 18.33 -11.51
CA PHE A 17 -37.99 18.26 -11.34
C PHE A 17 -37.70 16.94 -10.64
N VAL A 18 -37.46 15.89 -11.42
CA VAL A 18 -36.69 14.74 -10.93
C VAL A 18 -35.27 15.27 -10.80
N PRO A 19 -34.68 15.39 -9.59
CA PRO A 19 -33.25 15.60 -9.50
C PRO A 19 -32.63 14.37 -10.17
N LEU A 20 -31.96 14.60 -11.30
CA LEU A 20 -31.07 13.61 -11.87
C LEU A 20 -29.84 13.58 -10.95
N ASP A 21 -29.96 12.93 -9.79
CA ASP A 21 -28.79 12.43 -9.07
C ASP A 21 -28.26 11.24 -9.88
N THR A 22 -27.63 11.54 -11.01
CA THR A 22 -26.74 10.61 -11.70
C THR A 22 -25.31 10.88 -11.29
N HIS A 23 -25.05 10.97 -9.98
CA HIS A 23 -23.76 10.51 -9.51
C HIS A 23 -23.85 8.99 -9.52
N ALA A 24 -23.43 8.38 -10.63
CA ALA A 24 -23.14 6.95 -10.63
C ALA A 24 -22.15 6.73 -9.50
N GLU A 25 -22.59 6.06 -8.43
CA GLU A 25 -21.78 5.81 -7.25
C GLU A 25 -20.55 5.03 -7.68
N SER A 26 -19.36 5.59 -7.45
CA SER A 26 -18.12 4.95 -7.88
C SER A 26 -17.98 3.60 -7.15
N SER A 27 -17.61 2.57 -7.89
CA SER A 27 -17.42 1.23 -7.34
C SER A 27 -15.94 0.91 -7.21
N PRO A 28 -15.52 0.06 -6.25
CA PRO A 28 -14.14 -0.36 -6.17
C PRO A 28 -13.69 -1.09 -7.43
N ILE A 29 -12.46 -0.84 -7.86
CA ILE A 29 -11.88 -1.38 -9.09
C ILE A 29 -10.88 -2.45 -8.72
N ARG A 30 -11.06 -3.67 -9.22
CA ARG A 30 -10.13 -4.78 -8.97
C ARG A 30 -9.35 -5.10 -10.24
N LEU A 31 -8.03 -5.05 -10.16
CA LEU A 31 -7.13 -5.47 -11.23
C LEU A 31 -6.32 -6.69 -10.77
N PRO A 32 -6.21 -7.72 -11.62
CA PRO A 32 -5.33 -8.83 -11.32
C PRO A 32 -3.86 -8.38 -11.44
N LEU A 33 -3.02 -8.85 -10.52
CA LEU A 33 -1.57 -8.68 -10.60
C LEU A 33 -0.95 -9.91 -11.25
N ARG A 34 -0.21 -9.67 -12.32
CA ARG A 34 0.59 -10.72 -12.95
C ARG A 34 2.00 -10.65 -12.40
N LYS A 35 2.49 -11.77 -11.88
CA LYS A 35 3.89 -11.93 -11.54
C LYS A 35 4.65 -12.47 -12.76
N ARG A 36 5.80 -11.89 -13.07
CA ARG A 36 6.70 -12.40 -14.11
C ARG A 36 7.27 -13.76 -13.70
N GLY A 37 7.46 -14.66 -14.67
CA GLY A 37 8.13 -15.94 -14.43
C GLY A 37 9.65 -15.76 -14.22
N LYS A 38 10.24 -16.63 -13.39
CA LYS A 38 11.70 -16.67 -13.19
C LYS A 38 12.38 -17.16 -14.48
N THR A 39 13.39 -16.44 -14.96
CA THR A 39 14.35 -16.97 -15.94
C THR A 39 15.68 -17.20 -15.22
N ILE A 40 16.30 -18.38 -15.36
CA ILE A 40 17.50 -18.72 -14.60
C ILE A 40 18.77 -18.10 -15.26
N ASP A 41 19.15 -16.84 -14.97
CA ASP A 41 20.44 -16.22 -15.36
C ASP A 41 21.08 -15.21 -14.34
N HIS A 42 22.27 -15.52 -13.80
CA HIS A 42 22.89 -15.05 -12.53
C HIS A 42 23.34 -13.60 -12.36
N THR A 43 22.84 -12.66 -13.16
CA THR A 43 23.38 -11.31 -13.12
C THR A 43 22.31 -10.25 -13.32
N GLN A 44 21.80 -9.64 -12.23
CA GLN A 44 21.40 -8.22 -12.25
C GLN A 44 21.04 -7.65 -10.87
N LYS A 45 21.35 -6.36 -10.69
CA LYS A 45 21.42 -5.61 -9.42
C LYS A 45 20.57 -4.34 -9.55
N LEU A 46 19.77 -3.97 -8.55
CA LEU A 46 19.14 -2.63 -8.46
C LEU A 46 19.90 -1.76 -7.44
N SER A 47 20.07 -0.46 -7.62
CA SER A 47 20.39 0.54 -6.59
C SER A 47 19.66 1.87 -6.77
N ARG A 48 18.80 2.25 -5.83
CA ARG A 48 18.07 3.52 -5.89
C ARG A 48 19.03 4.72 -5.82
N ARG A 49 18.92 5.65 -6.75
CA ARG A 49 19.50 7.00 -6.61
C ARG A 49 18.42 8.01 -6.96
N GLN A 50 17.77 8.57 -5.94
CA GLN A 50 16.90 9.73 -6.17
C GLN A 50 17.71 11.01 -5.88
N ASN A 51 17.57 12.02 -6.74
CA ASN A 51 18.30 13.30 -6.65
C ASN A 51 17.99 14.12 -5.38
N HIS A 52 17.07 13.67 -4.51
CA HIS A 52 16.75 14.31 -3.24
C HIS A 52 16.86 13.41 -1.99
N ILE A 53 17.00 12.08 -2.16
CA ILE A 53 17.13 11.11 -1.05
C ILE A 53 18.07 9.99 -1.51
N ALA A 54 19.34 10.03 -1.06
CA ALA A 54 20.38 9.11 -1.49
C ALA A 54 20.24 7.74 -0.80
N LEU A 55 19.42 6.87 -1.37
CA LEU A 55 19.33 5.45 -1.01
C LEU A 55 20.26 4.58 -1.87
N THR A 56 21.54 4.96 -1.97
CA THR A 56 22.53 4.21 -2.77
C THR A 56 22.76 2.84 -2.16
N SER A 57 22.19 1.79 -2.75
CA SER A 57 22.34 0.43 -2.22
C SER A 57 22.19 -0.61 -3.31
N GLN A 58 23.14 -1.53 -3.47
CA GLN A 58 23.00 -2.65 -4.41
C GLN A 58 21.95 -3.65 -3.90
N LEU A 59 20.69 -3.42 -4.22
CA LEU A 59 19.59 -4.35 -4.26
C LEU A 59 19.79 -5.43 -5.35
N TYR A 60 19.04 -6.51 -5.23
CA TYR A 60 18.99 -7.70 -6.05
C TYR A 60 17.55 -7.82 -6.53
N ASN A 61 17.37 -7.93 -7.84
CA ASN A 61 16.10 -8.30 -8.45
C ASN A 61 16.20 -9.80 -8.75
N ASP A 62 15.21 -10.61 -8.40
CA ASP A 62 15.20 -12.04 -8.74
C ASP A 62 14.90 -12.31 -10.24
N ARG A 63 15.36 -11.39 -11.09
CA ARG A 63 15.18 -11.35 -12.55
C ARG A 63 13.74 -11.14 -12.95
N GLY A 64 13.08 -10.28 -12.19
CA GLY A 64 11.86 -9.61 -12.59
C GLY A 64 10.60 -10.15 -11.95
N SER A 65 10.61 -10.76 -10.75
CA SER A 65 9.39 -10.84 -9.93
C SER A 65 8.95 -9.43 -9.55
N GLU A 66 8.34 -8.77 -10.52
CA GLU A 66 7.63 -7.52 -10.42
C GLU A 66 6.15 -7.88 -10.49
N TYR A 67 5.34 -7.12 -9.76
CA TYR A 67 3.88 -7.20 -9.89
C TYR A 67 3.46 -6.26 -11.00
N LEU A 68 2.95 -6.84 -12.08
CA LEU A 68 2.61 -6.13 -13.28
C LEU A 68 1.11 -5.83 -13.33
N VAL A 69 0.78 -4.61 -13.74
CA VAL A 69 -0.59 -4.17 -14.05
C VAL A 69 -0.66 -3.73 -15.51
N THR A 70 -1.85 -3.87 -16.11
CA THR A 70 -2.11 -3.31 -17.43
C THR A 70 -2.85 -1.98 -17.29
N VAL A 71 -2.36 -0.96 -17.98
CA VAL A 71 -2.97 0.37 -18.08
C VAL A 71 -3.21 0.70 -19.55
N GLY A 72 -4.31 1.39 -19.85
CA GLY A 72 -4.55 2.01 -21.16
C GLY A 72 -4.21 3.49 -21.10
N ILE A 73 -3.50 4.04 -22.09
CA ILE A 73 -3.14 5.46 -22.13
C ILE A 73 -3.62 6.05 -23.46
N GLY A 74 -4.29 7.20 -23.41
CA GLY A 74 -4.74 7.92 -24.58
C GLY A 74 -6.20 7.69 -25.00
N THR A 75 -6.58 8.35 -26.08
CA THR A 75 -7.91 8.24 -26.70
C THR A 75 -7.79 8.03 -28.22
N PRO A 76 -8.03 6.82 -28.75
CA PRO A 76 -8.37 5.58 -28.03
C PRO A 76 -7.20 5.04 -27.17
N PRO A 77 -7.47 4.16 -26.18
CA PRO A 77 -6.43 3.62 -25.31
C PRO A 77 -5.36 2.79 -26.04
N GLN A 78 -4.09 3.07 -25.75
CA GLN A 78 -2.92 2.26 -26.08
C GLN A 78 -2.48 1.50 -24.82
N ASN A 79 -2.35 0.17 -24.87
CA ASN A 79 -2.16 -0.65 -23.67
C ASN A 79 -0.68 -0.86 -23.33
N PHE A 80 -0.35 -0.72 -22.04
CA PHE A 80 0.97 -0.92 -21.46
C PHE A 80 0.89 -1.89 -20.29
N THR A 81 1.90 -2.75 -20.15
CA THR A 81 2.12 -3.53 -18.95
C THR A 81 3.22 -2.85 -18.15
N VAL A 82 2.93 -2.43 -16.93
CA VAL A 82 3.84 -1.62 -16.10
C VAL A 82 4.04 -2.27 -14.74
N ALA A 83 5.23 -2.09 -14.16
CA ALA A 83 5.52 -2.55 -12.80
C ALA A 83 4.85 -1.64 -11.78
N LEU A 84 4.20 -2.24 -10.78
CA LEU A 84 3.51 -1.53 -9.70
C LEU A 84 4.51 -1.20 -8.58
N ASP A 85 4.69 0.08 -8.28
CA ASP A 85 5.75 0.55 -7.38
C ASP A 85 5.23 1.54 -6.33
N THR A 86 5.15 1.11 -5.05
CA THR A 86 4.85 2.00 -3.92
C THR A 86 6.05 2.81 -3.43
N GLY A 87 7.26 2.49 -3.90
CA GLY A 87 8.51 3.20 -3.62
C GLY A 87 8.76 4.41 -4.53
N SER A 88 8.02 4.57 -5.63
CA SER A 88 8.07 5.75 -6.52
C SER A 88 6.68 6.31 -6.82
N ALA A 89 6.61 7.51 -7.43
CA ALA A 89 5.34 8.21 -7.67
C ALA A 89 5.04 8.50 -9.14
N ASP A 90 6.05 8.54 -10.01
CA ASP A 90 5.82 8.81 -11.43
C ASP A 90 5.30 7.56 -12.15
N LEU A 91 4.24 7.73 -12.93
CA LEU A 91 3.96 6.83 -14.06
C LEU A 91 4.90 7.21 -15.19
N TRP A 92 5.47 6.23 -15.88
CA TRP A 92 6.15 6.46 -17.15
C TRP A 92 6.03 5.27 -18.09
N VAL A 93 5.98 5.56 -19.39
CA VAL A 93 5.98 4.56 -20.47
C VAL A 93 6.90 4.99 -21.62
N PRO A 94 7.47 4.05 -22.38
CA PRO A 94 8.23 4.36 -23.58
C PRO A 94 7.43 5.10 -24.65
N SER A 95 8.06 6.08 -25.28
CA SER A 95 7.62 6.77 -26.48
C SER A 95 7.95 5.97 -27.73
N ALA A 96 7.19 6.17 -28.81
CA ALA A 96 7.54 5.73 -30.15
C ALA A 96 8.92 6.24 -30.61
N ALA A 97 9.38 7.35 -30.05
CA ALA A 97 10.72 7.90 -30.27
C ALA A 97 11.83 7.09 -29.58
N CYS A 98 11.51 6.21 -28.63
CA CYS A 98 12.52 5.40 -27.96
C CYS A 98 13.05 4.30 -28.91
N PRO A 99 14.38 4.16 -29.06
CA PRO A 99 14.98 3.10 -29.86
C PRO A 99 14.48 1.71 -29.46
N THR A 100 14.24 0.82 -30.43
CA THR A 100 13.68 -0.52 -30.17
C THR A 100 14.59 -1.45 -29.37
N ASP A 101 15.89 -1.20 -29.41
CA ASP A 101 16.89 -1.93 -28.64
C ASP A 101 16.86 -1.55 -27.15
N GLU A 102 16.52 -0.30 -26.83
CA GLU A 102 16.28 0.19 -25.47
C GLU A 102 14.84 -0.10 -24.99
N CYS A 103 13.85 0.18 -25.85
CA CYS A 103 12.42 0.01 -25.59
C CYS A 103 11.80 -1.02 -26.56
N PRO A 104 11.99 -2.32 -26.31
CA PRO A 104 11.64 -3.42 -27.23
C PRO A 104 10.16 -3.80 -27.25
N PHE A 105 9.33 -3.25 -26.36
CA PHE A 105 7.91 -3.62 -26.22
C PHE A 105 6.99 -2.51 -26.74
N ALA A 106 5.80 -2.36 -26.15
CA ALA A 106 4.85 -1.34 -26.57
C ALA A 106 5.45 0.07 -26.43
N ARG A 107 5.09 0.98 -27.31
CA ARG A 107 5.56 2.36 -27.27
C ARG A 107 4.38 3.26 -27.56
N PHE A 108 4.27 4.33 -26.79
CA PHE A 108 3.18 5.29 -26.89
C PHE A 108 3.38 6.16 -28.13
N GLU A 109 2.36 6.20 -28.98
CA GLU A 109 2.27 7.00 -30.20
C GLU A 109 1.43 8.26 -29.91
N PRO A 110 2.04 9.43 -29.68
CA PRO A 110 1.29 10.62 -29.27
C PRO A 110 0.29 11.10 -30.32
N ASN A 111 0.60 10.90 -31.60
CA ASN A 111 -0.27 11.25 -32.73
C ASN A 111 -1.52 10.36 -32.86
N GLN A 112 -1.59 9.26 -32.10
CA GLN A 112 -2.74 8.36 -32.07
C GLN A 112 -3.65 8.59 -30.85
N SER A 113 -3.37 9.60 -30.02
CA SER A 113 -4.23 10.00 -28.92
C SER A 113 -4.81 11.40 -29.13
N SER A 114 -6.13 11.51 -29.16
CA SER A 114 -6.82 12.81 -29.28
C SER A 114 -6.79 13.65 -28.00
N THR A 115 -6.34 13.08 -26.89
CA THR A 115 -6.28 13.74 -25.57
C THR A 115 -4.84 14.01 -25.10
N TYR A 116 -3.85 13.68 -25.94
CA TYR A 116 -2.45 13.92 -25.64
C TYR A 116 -2.11 15.41 -25.57
N GLN A 117 -1.36 15.80 -24.54
CA GLN A 117 -0.79 17.13 -24.41
C GLN A 117 0.63 17.07 -23.85
N SER A 118 1.61 17.61 -24.59
CA SER A 118 2.97 17.78 -24.07
C SER A 118 3.03 18.91 -23.04
N THR A 119 3.77 18.73 -21.93
CA THR A 119 4.07 19.85 -21.02
C THR A 119 5.39 20.55 -21.38
N ASN A 120 6.17 20.03 -22.33
CA ASN A 120 7.52 20.51 -22.69
C ASN A 120 8.51 20.59 -21.51
N ARG A 121 8.26 19.85 -20.42
CA ARG A 121 9.15 19.79 -19.25
C ARG A 121 9.93 18.48 -19.30
N PRO A 122 11.24 18.50 -19.03
CA PRO A 122 12.04 17.29 -19.04
C PRO A 122 11.57 16.31 -17.96
N PHE A 123 11.55 15.03 -18.32
CA PHE A 123 11.41 13.91 -17.40
C PHE A 123 12.77 13.22 -17.31
N ASP A 124 13.28 13.06 -16.10
CA ASP A 124 14.52 12.34 -15.82
C ASP A 124 14.30 11.61 -14.50
N ILE A 125 14.47 10.30 -14.51
CA ILE A 125 14.35 9.47 -13.32
C ILE A 125 15.44 8.40 -13.31
N ALA A 126 16.09 8.27 -12.16
CA ALA A 126 17.05 7.23 -11.89
C ALA A 126 16.49 6.29 -10.82
N TYR A 127 16.49 5.01 -11.15
CA TYR A 127 16.14 3.92 -10.26
C TYR A 127 17.40 3.17 -9.85
N GLY A 128 17.15 2.29 -8.88
CA GLY A 128 17.66 0.94 -8.90
C GLY A 128 18.66 0.57 -10.00
N THR A 129 18.08 -0.14 -10.94
CA THR A 129 18.75 -0.85 -12.03
C THR A 129 19.19 0.05 -13.16
N GLY A 130 18.73 1.30 -13.22
CA GLY A 130 18.75 2.02 -14.48
C GLY A 130 18.09 3.39 -14.43
N SER A 131 17.98 4.02 -15.59
CA SER A 131 17.39 5.34 -15.74
C SER A 131 16.41 5.38 -16.90
N ALA A 132 15.50 6.34 -16.86
CA ALA A 132 14.55 6.64 -17.93
C ALA A 132 14.47 8.15 -18.12
N ASN A 133 14.66 8.61 -19.36
CA ASN A 133 14.69 10.03 -19.69
C ASN A 133 13.71 10.34 -20.82
N GLY A 134 13.09 11.51 -20.77
CA GLY A 134 12.09 11.93 -21.73
C GLY A 134 11.43 13.26 -21.39
N THR A 135 10.11 13.33 -21.54
CA THR A 135 9.32 14.56 -21.32
C THR A 135 8.07 14.25 -20.53
N TYR A 136 7.68 15.14 -19.62
CA TYR A 136 6.37 15.06 -18.97
C TYR A 136 5.27 15.43 -19.97
N VAL A 137 4.21 14.62 -19.95
CA VAL A 137 3.03 14.80 -20.80
C VAL A 137 1.77 14.59 -19.96
N LEU A 138 0.62 15.03 -20.48
CA LEU A 138 -0.70 14.80 -19.94
C LEU A 138 -1.50 13.96 -20.94
N ASP A 139 -2.21 12.96 -20.46
CA ASP A 139 -3.22 12.25 -21.23
C ASP A 139 -4.22 11.56 -20.29
N VAL A 140 -5.22 10.88 -20.84
CA VAL A 140 -6.11 9.99 -20.10
C VAL A 140 -5.38 8.69 -19.80
N VAL A 141 -5.40 8.25 -18.54
CA VAL A 141 -4.93 6.92 -18.12
C VAL A 141 -6.11 6.10 -17.61
N GLN A 142 -6.24 4.88 -18.10
CA GLN A 142 -7.36 3.99 -17.87
C GLN A 142 -6.93 2.69 -17.18
N VAL A 143 -7.71 2.27 -16.19
CA VAL A 143 -7.66 0.92 -15.61
C VAL A 143 -9.07 0.35 -15.49
N GLY A 144 -9.28 -0.86 -16.00
CA GLY A 144 -10.64 -1.39 -16.17
C GLY A 144 -11.49 -0.40 -16.98
N ASP A 145 -12.65 -0.02 -16.46
CA ASP A 145 -13.54 0.97 -17.08
C ASP A 145 -13.33 2.41 -16.58
N VAL A 146 -12.40 2.62 -15.66
CA VAL A 146 -12.17 3.93 -15.03
C VAL A 146 -11.07 4.68 -15.74
N ARG A 147 -11.36 5.94 -16.10
CA ARG A 147 -10.48 6.84 -16.84
C ARG A 147 -10.12 8.04 -15.96
N VAL A 148 -8.85 8.16 -15.61
CA VAL A 148 -8.28 9.33 -14.93
C VAL A 148 -7.90 10.34 -16.00
N ALA A 149 -8.59 11.48 -16.02
CA ALA A 149 -8.33 12.54 -16.99
C ALA A 149 -7.11 13.37 -16.59
N GLU A 150 -6.45 13.98 -17.58
CA GLU A 150 -5.32 14.92 -17.38
C GLU A 150 -4.23 14.35 -16.45
N GLN A 151 -3.97 13.04 -16.54
CA GLN A 151 -2.93 12.41 -15.74
C GLN A 151 -1.57 12.78 -16.33
N GLN A 152 -0.70 13.36 -15.50
CA GLN A 152 0.68 13.61 -15.86
C GLN A 152 1.51 12.33 -15.74
N PHE A 153 2.37 12.06 -16.73
CA PHE A 153 3.31 10.94 -16.71
C PHE A 153 4.56 11.24 -17.55
N GLY A 154 5.61 10.46 -17.36
CA GLY A 154 6.84 10.52 -18.17
C GLY A 154 6.68 9.77 -19.49
N LEU A 155 6.85 10.48 -20.61
CA LEU A 155 6.96 9.89 -21.94
C LEU A 155 8.43 9.72 -22.29
N VAL A 156 8.92 8.49 -22.19
CA VAL A 156 10.35 8.16 -22.17
C VAL A 156 10.92 7.98 -23.57
N SER A 157 11.97 8.72 -23.91
CA SER A 157 12.68 8.63 -25.18
C SER A 157 13.96 7.80 -25.12
N THR A 158 14.53 7.58 -23.93
CA THR A 158 15.71 6.72 -23.74
C THR A 158 15.66 6.01 -22.40
N THR A 159 16.20 4.80 -22.35
CA THR A 159 16.31 4.00 -21.12
C THR A 159 17.67 3.36 -21.01
N GLU A 160 18.19 3.26 -19.80
CA GLU A 160 19.43 2.53 -19.51
C GLU A 160 19.15 1.49 -18.44
N ASN A 161 19.41 0.20 -18.72
CA ASN A 161 19.37 -0.92 -17.76
C ASN A 161 18.06 -1.11 -16.96
N ILE A 162 16.95 -0.46 -17.34
CA ILE A 162 15.67 -0.52 -16.63
C ILE A 162 14.60 -1.36 -17.33
N ILE A 163 14.61 -1.43 -18.66
CA ILE A 163 13.75 -2.34 -19.44
C ILE A 163 14.60 -3.53 -19.87
N LEU A 164 14.23 -4.73 -19.42
CA LEU A 164 15.01 -5.95 -19.63
C LEU A 164 14.40 -6.84 -20.72
N ARG A 165 15.17 -7.08 -21.79
CA ARG A 165 14.87 -8.07 -22.83
C ARG A 165 15.21 -9.49 -22.37
N ASN A 166 14.28 -10.16 -21.68
CA ASN A 166 14.48 -11.55 -21.28
C ASN A 166 13.42 -12.46 -21.92
N GLY A 167 13.76 -13.14 -23.00
CA GLY A 167 12.97 -14.24 -23.57
C GLY A 167 11.64 -13.85 -24.23
N LYS A 168 10.69 -14.81 -24.26
CA LYS A 168 9.39 -14.73 -24.95
C LYS A 168 8.23 -14.21 -24.07
N ASP A 169 8.48 -13.91 -22.79
CA ASP A 169 7.43 -13.51 -21.85
C ASP A 169 7.23 -12.00 -21.78
N THR A 170 5.99 -11.59 -21.51
CA THR A 170 5.59 -10.19 -21.30
C THR A 170 6.44 -9.57 -20.20
N ALA A 171 7.28 -8.60 -20.54
CA ALA A 171 8.03 -7.83 -19.57
C ALA A 171 7.33 -6.50 -19.29
N ALA A 172 7.61 -5.94 -18.10
CA ALA A 172 7.26 -4.56 -17.79
C ALA A 172 7.82 -3.62 -18.87
N ASN A 173 7.03 -2.62 -19.18
CA ASN A 173 7.27 -1.66 -20.24
C ASN A 173 6.92 -0.25 -19.74
N GLY A 174 7.44 0.04 -18.55
CA GLY A 174 7.09 1.20 -17.74
C GLY A 174 6.92 0.85 -16.26
N ILE A 175 6.78 1.88 -15.44
CA ILE A 175 6.47 1.77 -14.01
C ILE A 175 5.24 2.64 -13.74
N LEU A 176 4.34 2.13 -12.90
CA LEU A 176 3.25 2.87 -12.29
C LEU A 176 3.60 3.15 -10.83
N GLY A 177 4.18 4.33 -10.59
CA GLY A 177 4.40 4.84 -9.25
C GLY A 177 3.09 5.17 -8.54
N ILE A 178 2.95 4.68 -7.31
CA ILE A 178 1.78 4.89 -6.42
C ILE A 178 2.19 5.35 -5.01
N GLY A 179 3.39 5.91 -4.88
CA GLY A 179 3.86 6.69 -3.74
C GLY A 179 3.26 8.10 -3.67
N TYR A 180 3.63 8.89 -2.65
CA TYR A 180 3.08 10.24 -2.47
C TYR A 180 3.57 11.24 -3.53
N PRO A 181 2.83 12.34 -3.78
CA PRO A 181 3.20 13.39 -4.73
C PRO A 181 4.64 13.90 -4.59
N GLU A 182 5.13 14.04 -3.36
CA GLU A 182 6.50 14.49 -3.08
C GLU A 182 7.62 13.61 -3.63
N LEU A 183 7.33 12.38 -4.07
CA LEU A 183 8.31 11.51 -4.72
C LEU A 183 8.40 11.71 -6.24
N THR A 184 7.53 12.53 -6.84
CA THR A 184 7.59 12.80 -8.28
C THR A 184 8.93 13.43 -8.67
N SER A 185 9.54 12.99 -9.76
CA SER A 185 10.88 13.41 -10.22
C SER A 185 10.81 14.75 -10.95
N THR A 186 10.33 15.78 -10.26
CA THR A 186 10.07 17.10 -10.83
C THR A 186 10.16 18.19 -9.76
N THR A 187 10.43 19.42 -10.19
CA THR A 187 10.36 20.60 -9.32
C THR A 187 8.92 21.07 -9.12
N SER A 188 8.01 20.73 -10.03
CA SER A 188 6.57 21.04 -9.94
C SER A 188 5.80 19.76 -9.62
N ILE A 189 5.64 19.50 -8.32
CA ILE A 189 4.91 18.35 -7.78
C ILE A 189 3.51 18.28 -8.40
N TYR A 190 3.07 17.07 -8.74
CA TYR A 190 1.74 16.77 -9.26
C TYR A 190 1.18 15.53 -8.55
N ASP A 191 -0.13 15.31 -8.68
CA ASP A 191 -0.81 14.15 -8.11
C ASP A 191 -0.50 12.87 -8.92
N PRO A 192 0.09 11.83 -8.31
CA PRO A 192 0.28 10.53 -8.94
C PRO A 192 -1.07 9.88 -9.29
N PHE A 193 -1.03 8.86 -10.14
CA PHE A 193 -2.23 8.22 -10.71
C PHE A 193 -3.34 7.92 -9.69
N VAL A 194 -2.99 7.27 -8.57
CA VAL A 194 -3.97 6.88 -7.55
C VAL A 194 -4.51 8.06 -6.74
N PHE A 195 -3.72 9.12 -6.56
CA PHE A 195 -4.14 10.35 -5.91
C PHE A 195 -5.10 11.16 -6.82
N ASN A 196 -4.80 11.25 -8.12
CA ASN A 196 -5.70 11.84 -9.09
C ASN A 196 -7.01 11.06 -9.22
N MET A 197 -6.95 9.72 -9.19
CA MET A 197 -8.13 8.87 -9.17
C MET A 197 -9.05 9.20 -7.98
N ALA A 198 -8.49 9.32 -6.78
CA ALA A 198 -9.23 9.72 -5.59
C ALA A 198 -9.78 11.17 -5.71
N LYS A 199 -8.94 12.11 -6.16
CA LYS A 199 -9.29 13.54 -6.31
C LYS A 199 -10.42 13.76 -7.30
N GLN A 200 -10.49 12.96 -8.35
CA GLN A 200 -11.55 13.00 -9.37
C GLN A 200 -12.82 12.24 -8.92
N GLY A 201 -12.86 11.67 -7.71
CA GLY A 201 -14.02 10.95 -7.18
C GLY A 201 -14.29 9.61 -7.87
N LEU A 202 -13.28 9.05 -8.55
CA LEU A 202 -13.42 7.85 -9.38
C LEU A 202 -13.43 6.54 -8.58
N ILE A 203 -13.15 6.61 -7.28
CA ILE A 203 -13.19 5.50 -6.32
C ILE A 203 -13.98 5.91 -5.07
N PRO A 204 -14.73 4.98 -4.44
CA PRO A 204 -15.62 5.33 -3.33
C PRO A 204 -14.87 5.67 -2.04
N GLU A 205 -13.71 5.05 -1.82
CA GLU A 205 -12.81 5.35 -0.71
C GLU A 205 -11.44 5.76 -1.25
N ALA A 206 -10.77 6.74 -0.64
CA ALA A 206 -9.41 7.14 -1.05
C ALA A 206 -8.36 6.16 -0.49
N ILE A 207 -8.52 4.89 -0.82
CA ILE A 207 -7.64 3.79 -0.43
C ILE A 207 -7.30 2.92 -1.64
N PHE A 208 -6.20 2.19 -1.56
CA PHE A 208 -5.95 1.03 -2.40
C PHE A 208 -5.42 -0.11 -1.55
N SER A 209 -5.65 -1.34 -1.99
CA SER A 209 -5.23 -2.54 -1.26
C SER A 209 -4.60 -3.56 -2.18
N ILE A 210 -3.65 -4.33 -1.65
CA ILE A 210 -2.78 -5.21 -2.43
C ILE A 210 -2.72 -6.58 -1.76
N HIS A 211 -2.93 -7.62 -2.57
CA HIS A 211 -2.61 -9.01 -2.25
C HIS A 211 -1.66 -9.54 -3.32
N MET A 212 -0.53 -10.10 -2.89
CA MET A 212 0.57 -10.45 -3.81
C MET A 212 0.64 -11.95 -4.14
N GLY A 213 -0.22 -12.78 -3.53
CA GLY A 213 -0.17 -14.23 -3.72
C GLY A 213 1.09 -14.89 -3.14
N SER A 214 1.31 -16.15 -3.53
CA SER A 214 2.45 -16.94 -3.06
C SER A 214 3.72 -16.70 -3.88
N LEU A 215 4.88 -16.92 -3.26
CA LEU A 215 6.17 -16.96 -3.96
C LEU A 215 6.20 -18.01 -5.09
N TYR A 216 5.40 -19.08 -4.97
CA TYR A 216 5.39 -20.19 -5.94
C TYR A 216 4.31 -20.07 -7.01
N ASP A 217 3.43 -19.08 -6.89
CA ASP A 217 2.45 -18.80 -7.93
C ASP A 217 3.17 -18.14 -9.11
N SER A 218 2.86 -18.60 -10.32
CA SER A 218 3.30 -17.99 -11.57
C SER A 218 2.08 -17.50 -12.36
N GLY A 219 2.23 -16.39 -13.10
CA GLY A 219 1.12 -15.76 -13.80
C GLY A 219 0.26 -14.89 -12.88
N TRP A 220 -1.06 -14.94 -13.03
CA TRP A 220 -2.02 -14.17 -12.23
C TRP A 220 -2.03 -14.67 -10.78
N SER A 221 -1.28 -14.01 -9.91
CA SER A 221 -0.98 -14.46 -8.55
C SER A 221 -1.51 -13.52 -7.48
N GLY A 222 -1.75 -12.25 -7.83
CA GLY A 222 -2.22 -11.24 -6.89
C GLY A 222 -3.36 -10.39 -7.43
N GLU A 223 -3.68 -9.34 -6.69
CA GLU A 223 -4.61 -8.30 -7.09
C GLU A 223 -4.25 -6.97 -6.40
N ILE A 224 -4.54 -5.88 -7.10
CA ILE A 224 -4.69 -4.55 -6.53
C ILE A 224 -6.16 -4.16 -6.64
N MET A 225 -6.69 -3.56 -5.58
CA MET A 225 -8.03 -3.03 -5.53
C MET A 225 -7.98 -1.54 -5.18
N PHE A 226 -8.50 -0.69 -6.06
CA PHE A 226 -8.67 0.74 -5.79
C PHE A 226 -10.06 0.99 -5.22
N GLY A 227 -10.14 1.81 -4.17
CA GLY A 227 -11.42 2.18 -3.56
C GLY A 227 -12.01 1.17 -2.60
N GLY A 228 -11.29 0.11 -2.21
CA GLY A 228 -11.86 -0.88 -1.30
C GLY A 228 -10.87 -1.91 -0.79
N ILE A 229 -11.43 -2.84 -0.01
CA ILE A 229 -10.72 -3.97 0.61
C ILE A 229 -11.42 -5.25 0.17
N ASN A 230 -10.66 -6.19 -0.41
CA ASN A 230 -11.16 -7.51 -0.72
C ASN A 230 -11.00 -8.45 0.49
N LYS A 231 -12.09 -8.67 1.21
CA LYS A 231 -12.12 -9.53 2.41
C LYS A 231 -11.82 -11.00 2.11
N ASP A 232 -11.96 -11.45 0.87
CA ASP A 232 -11.66 -12.84 0.47
C ASP A 232 -10.15 -13.12 0.39
N ARG A 233 -9.31 -12.07 0.48
CA ARG A 233 -7.86 -12.17 0.37
C ARG A 233 -7.11 -11.99 1.69
N LEU A 234 -7.82 -11.78 2.79
CA LEU A 234 -7.24 -11.53 4.10
C LEU A 234 -7.90 -12.38 5.20
N LYS A 235 -7.19 -12.59 6.30
CA LYS A 235 -7.74 -13.22 7.51
C LYS A 235 -7.90 -12.18 8.62
N GLY A 236 -9.03 -12.21 9.32
CA GLY A 236 -9.29 -11.32 10.45
C GLY A 236 -9.55 -9.86 10.03
N HIS A 237 -9.02 -8.92 10.80
CA HIS A 237 -9.24 -7.48 10.59
C HIS A 237 -7.95 -6.77 10.23
N VAL A 238 -8.07 -5.74 9.38
CA VAL A 238 -6.96 -4.84 9.07
C VAL A 238 -6.59 -4.01 10.30
N LYS A 239 -5.30 -4.01 10.65
CA LYS A 239 -4.71 -3.21 11.73
C LYS A 239 -3.85 -2.12 11.11
N TYR A 240 -3.96 -0.89 11.59
CA TYR A 240 -3.33 0.26 10.96
C TYR A 240 -2.20 0.83 11.80
N ALA A 241 -1.16 1.30 11.12
CA ALA A 241 -0.14 2.20 11.66
C ALA A 241 -0.10 3.49 10.81
N PRO A 242 0.14 4.66 11.43
CA PRO A 242 0.21 5.92 10.70
C PRO A 242 1.46 5.99 9.82
N VAL A 243 1.33 6.65 8.68
CA VAL A 243 2.45 6.92 7.79
C VAL A 243 3.40 7.90 8.47
N ALA A 244 4.70 7.59 8.43
CA ALA A 244 5.76 8.45 8.92
C ALA A 244 6.03 9.57 7.92
N ARG A 245 6.30 10.77 8.45
CA ARG A 245 6.71 11.93 7.66
C ARG A 245 8.23 12.02 7.63
N LEU A 246 8.77 12.43 6.48
CA LEU A 246 10.18 12.74 6.30
C LEU A 246 10.38 14.25 6.32
N ASP A 247 11.49 14.68 6.90
CA ASP A 247 12.02 16.03 6.70
C ASP A 247 12.79 16.04 5.38
N ILE A 248 12.33 16.81 4.40
CA ILE A 248 12.98 16.99 3.10
C ILE A 248 13.25 18.49 2.94
N GLN A 249 14.51 18.90 3.10
CA GLN A 249 14.94 20.31 2.99
C GLN A 249 14.09 21.25 3.87
N ASP A 250 13.99 20.94 5.17
CA ASP A 250 13.21 21.67 6.18
C ASP A 250 11.68 21.61 5.96
N LYS A 251 11.20 20.76 5.06
CA LYS A 251 9.78 20.46 4.84
C LYS A 251 9.45 19.06 5.36
N VAL A 252 8.78 19.00 6.52
CA VAL A 252 8.23 17.75 7.06
C VAL A 252 6.95 17.36 6.30
N THR A 253 7.02 16.29 5.50
CA THR A 253 5.94 15.88 4.59
C THR A 253 5.84 14.36 4.46
N TYR A 254 4.76 13.87 3.83
CA TYR A 254 4.65 12.49 3.39
C TYR A 254 5.36 12.34 2.05
N ALA A 255 6.26 11.36 1.94
CA ALA A 255 6.96 11.06 0.70
C ALA A 255 6.80 9.58 0.38
N TYR A 256 7.18 8.71 1.32
CA TYR A 256 7.00 7.28 1.18
C TYR A 256 5.78 6.79 1.94
N TRP A 257 5.27 5.64 1.53
CA TRP A 257 4.52 4.75 2.40
C TRP A 257 5.45 4.16 3.47
N MET A 258 5.79 4.99 4.45
CA MET A 258 6.77 4.69 5.50
C MET A 258 6.10 4.52 6.85
N LEU A 259 6.63 3.68 7.72
CA LEU A 259 6.20 3.50 9.10
C LEU A 259 7.33 3.83 10.09
N TYR A 260 6.96 4.14 11.32
CA TYR A 260 7.88 4.27 12.45
C TYR A 260 8.22 2.87 12.98
N GLY A 261 9.30 2.25 12.51
CA GLY A 261 9.78 0.97 13.04
C GLY A 261 10.33 1.14 14.46
N SER A 262 9.91 0.28 15.39
CA SER A 262 10.31 0.32 16.80
C SER A 262 11.17 -0.86 17.26
N GLY A 263 11.31 -1.89 16.44
CA GLY A 263 12.22 -3.01 16.71
C GLY A 263 11.96 -4.23 15.84
N ILE A 264 12.89 -5.18 15.92
CA ILE A 264 12.83 -6.48 15.26
C ILE A 264 13.09 -7.57 16.30
N ARG A 265 12.36 -8.68 16.21
CA ARG A 265 12.63 -9.90 16.98
C ARG A 265 12.64 -11.12 16.08
N VAL A 266 13.37 -12.15 16.49
CA VAL A 266 13.25 -13.51 15.94
C VAL A 266 12.88 -14.44 17.09
N VAL A 267 11.80 -15.20 16.94
CA VAL A 267 11.28 -16.08 17.99
C VAL A 267 11.00 -17.50 17.48
N LYS A 268 11.11 -18.51 18.35
CA LYS A 268 10.73 -19.90 18.10
C LYS A 268 9.26 -20.13 18.43
N ASP A 269 8.64 -21.05 17.69
CA ASP A 269 7.37 -21.62 18.06
C ASP A 269 7.58 -22.67 19.16
N ASN A 270 7.22 -22.31 20.39
CA ASN A 270 7.29 -23.24 21.51
C ASN A 270 5.97 -24.03 21.72
N GLY A 271 4.96 -23.86 20.85
CA GLY A 271 3.72 -24.64 20.91
C GLY A 271 2.87 -24.43 22.17
N GLY A 272 3.10 -23.38 22.97
CA GLY A 272 2.40 -23.14 24.23
C GLY A 272 2.40 -21.67 24.66
N ILE A 273 1.30 -21.24 25.27
CA ILE A 273 1.04 -19.90 25.81
C ILE A 273 2.09 -19.57 26.88
N VAL A 274 2.93 -18.56 26.63
CA VAL A 274 3.69 -17.90 27.70
C VAL A 274 2.67 -17.12 28.53
N SER A 275 2.36 -17.62 29.73
CA SER A 275 1.45 -16.94 30.65
C SER A 275 2.13 -15.70 31.21
N SER A 276 1.37 -14.61 31.33
CA SER A 276 1.80 -13.28 31.78
C SER A 276 2.25 -13.18 33.25
N ASN A 277 2.57 -14.31 33.91
CA ASN A 277 2.82 -14.35 35.36
C ASN A 277 4.28 -14.68 35.73
N ASP A 278 5.19 -14.88 34.78
CA ASP A 278 6.61 -15.14 35.06
C ASP A 278 7.47 -13.86 35.07
N PHE A 279 6.88 -12.72 35.48
CA PHE A 279 7.63 -11.50 35.77
C PHE A 279 8.04 -11.48 37.25
N GLU A 280 9.26 -11.95 37.53
CA GLU A 280 9.92 -11.66 38.80
C GLU A 280 11.24 -10.91 38.61
N GLN A 281 11.65 -10.34 39.73
CA GLN A 281 12.26 -9.03 39.89
C GLN A 281 13.81 -9.12 39.85
N ASP A 282 14.38 -9.61 38.75
CA ASP A 282 15.82 -9.51 38.50
C ASP A 282 16.16 -9.55 37.00
N GLY A 283 15.87 -8.45 36.30
CA GLY A 283 16.68 -7.84 35.23
C GLY A 283 17.07 -8.58 33.95
N THR A 284 17.10 -9.91 33.88
CA THR A 284 17.49 -10.68 32.70
C THR A 284 16.86 -12.07 32.70
N VAL A 285 15.59 -12.16 32.32
CA VAL A 285 15.02 -13.41 31.81
C VAL A 285 15.09 -13.33 30.29
N SER A 286 16.01 -14.08 29.69
CA SER A 286 15.96 -14.34 28.24
C SER A 286 14.76 -15.25 28.02
N ASP A 287 13.74 -14.76 27.33
CA ASP A 287 12.66 -15.62 26.82
C ASP A 287 13.32 -16.75 26.03
N PRO A 288 13.21 -18.03 26.44
CA PRO A 288 13.90 -19.14 25.77
C PRO A 288 13.39 -19.38 24.35
N SER A 289 12.27 -18.74 23.96
CA SER A 289 11.81 -18.68 22.58
C SER A 289 12.49 -17.58 21.76
N GLU A 290 13.07 -16.56 22.38
CA GLU A 290 13.69 -15.42 21.70
C GLU A 290 15.11 -15.77 21.20
N LEU A 291 15.32 -15.65 19.90
CA LEU A 291 16.60 -15.87 19.22
C LEU A 291 17.35 -14.57 18.93
N LEU A 292 16.60 -13.48 18.76
CA LEU A 292 17.14 -12.15 18.52
C LEU A 292 16.11 -11.11 18.98
N HIS A 293 16.57 -10.04 19.59
CA HIS A 293 15.77 -8.85 19.87
C HIS A 293 16.62 -7.61 19.70
N VAL A 294 16.21 -6.80 18.71
CA VAL A 294 16.84 -5.53 18.38
C VAL A 294 15.78 -4.43 18.54
N PRO A 295 15.69 -3.80 19.72
CA PRO A 295 14.84 -2.62 19.88
C PRO A 295 15.43 -1.45 19.09
N PHE A 296 14.56 -0.53 18.64
CA PHE A 296 14.98 0.74 18.05
C PHE A 296 14.66 1.86 19.06
N PRO A 297 15.65 2.35 19.83
CA PRO A 297 15.44 3.40 20.82
C PRO A 297 14.91 4.70 20.21
N GLU A 298 15.27 4.95 18.95
CA GLU A 298 14.65 5.94 18.09
C GLU A 298 14.01 5.22 16.91
N ALA A 299 12.78 5.60 16.56
CA ALA A 299 12.08 4.97 15.47
C ALA A 299 12.89 5.04 14.16
N ARG A 300 13.01 3.91 13.47
CA ARG A 300 13.63 3.84 12.13
C ARG A 300 12.56 4.00 11.07
N GLY A 301 12.89 4.65 9.96
CA GLY A 301 11.99 4.73 8.81
C GLY A 301 11.90 3.38 8.11
N VAL A 302 10.71 2.82 8.03
CA VAL A 302 10.46 1.53 7.34
C VAL A 302 9.57 1.77 6.14
N ILE A 303 10.13 1.72 4.93
CA ILE A 303 9.41 1.93 3.67
C ILE A 303 8.76 0.62 3.23
N ILE A 304 7.48 0.68 2.85
CA ILE A 304 6.71 -0.42 2.28
C ILE A 304 6.77 -0.29 0.76
N ASP A 305 7.49 -1.20 0.09
CA ASP A 305 7.86 -1.04 -1.32
C ASP A 305 7.56 -2.30 -2.16
N THR A 306 6.49 -2.26 -2.95
CA THR A 306 6.14 -3.32 -3.91
C THR A 306 7.00 -3.33 -5.18
N GLY A 307 7.78 -2.26 -5.42
CA GLY A 307 8.74 -2.18 -6.51
C GLY A 307 10.07 -2.90 -6.20
N THR A 308 10.20 -3.44 -4.99
CA THR A 308 11.43 -4.11 -4.52
C THR A 308 11.18 -5.57 -4.16
N THR A 309 11.94 -6.48 -4.77
CA THR A 309 11.81 -7.92 -4.55
C THR A 309 12.22 -8.37 -3.14
N LEU A 310 13.45 -8.07 -2.70
CA LEU A 310 13.94 -8.46 -1.38
C LEU A 310 13.67 -7.39 -0.31
N THR A 311 13.80 -7.78 0.95
CA THR A 311 13.82 -6.82 2.05
C THR A 311 15.25 -6.37 2.31
N TYR A 312 15.46 -5.06 2.45
CA TYR A 312 16.78 -4.47 2.68
C TYR A 312 16.87 -3.76 4.00
N MET A 313 18.00 -3.96 4.67
CA MET A 313 18.33 -3.29 5.93
C MET A 313 19.84 -3.17 6.09
N GLU A 314 20.25 -2.45 7.13
CA GLU A 314 21.66 -2.29 7.51
C GLU A 314 22.36 -3.64 7.67
N SER A 315 23.62 -3.70 7.23
CA SER A 315 24.34 -4.97 7.04
C SER A 315 24.43 -5.78 8.34
N THR A 316 24.72 -5.13 9.47
CA THR A 316 24.80 -5.79 10.79
C THR A 316 23.45 -6.38 11.18
N LEU A 317 22.36 -5.64 10.99
CA LEU A 317 21.02 -6.12 11.31
C LEU A 317 20.59 -7.31 10.43
N ALA A 318 20.85 -7.24 9.12
CA ALA A 318 20.54 -8.34 8.20
C ALA A 318 21.30 -9.63 8.58
N GLU A 319 22.58 -9.49 8.91
CA GLU A 319 23.45 -10.59 9.33
C GLU A 319 22.99 -11.17 10.68
N GLN A 320 22.66 -10.34 11.68
CA GLN A 320 22.14 -10.79 12.97
C GLN A 320 20.87 -11.63 12.84
N ILE A 321 19.92 -11.19 12.00
CA ILE A 321 18.69 -11.94 11.75
C ILE A 321 19.03 -13.31 11.13
N LEU A 322 19.86 -13.34 10.10
CA LEU A 322 20.25 -14.58 9.43
C LEU A 322 20.97 -15.53 10.40
N LEU A 323 21.96 -15.04 11.15
CA LEU A 323 22.73 -15.86 12.09
C LEU A 323 21.86 -16.43 13.21
N SER A 324 20.84 -15.68 13.66
CA SER A 324 19.91 -16.17 14.69
C SER A 324 19.09 -17.39 14.26
N VAL A 325 18.91 -17.60 12.95
CA VAL A 325 18.11 -18.71 12.39
C VAL A 325 18.95 -19.80 11.74
N ALA A 326 20.00 -19.43 10.99
CA ALA A 326 20.83 -20.35 10.24
C ALA A 326 22.03 -20.86 11.06
N GLY A 327 22.49 -20.08 12.03
CA GLY A 327 23.78 -20.27 12.68
C GLY A 327 24.95 -19.87 11.77
N PRO A 328 26.15 -19.68 12.35
CA PRO A 328 27.32 -19.14 11.64
C PRO A 328 27.86 -20.05 10.53
N SER A 329 27.61 -21.36 10.60
CA SER A 329 28.13 -22.32 9.62
C SER A 329 27.28 -22.48 8.36
N HIS A 330 26.10 -21.85 8.30
CA HIS A 330 25.10 -22.07 7.24
C HIS A 330 24.65 -20.78 6.54
N ALA A 331 25.41 -19.70 6.71
CA ALA A 331 25.17 -18.40 6.09
C ALA A 331 26.39 -18.03 5.24
N LEU A 332 26.25 -18.01 3.91
CA LEU A 332 27.29 -17.58 3.00
C LEU A 332 26.85 -16.30 2.29
N PHE A 333 27.65 -15.25 2.40
CA PHE A 333 27.39 -14.03 1.64
C PHE A 333 27.91 -14.18 0.22
N ASP A 334 27.02 -14.10 -0.77
CA ASP A 334 27.40 -14.04 -2.17
C ASP A 334 27.63 -12.58 -2.56
N ALA A 335 28.90 -12.18 -2.67
CA ALA A 335 29.29 -10.84 -3.07
C ALA A 335 28.87 -10.47 -4.50
N VAL A 336 28.57 -11.44 -5.36
CA VAL A 336 28.13 -11.19 -6.74
C VAL A 336 26.67 -10.72 -6.73
N SER A 337 25.77 -11.47 -6.10
CA SER A 337 24.36 -11.09 -5.98
C SER A 337 24.08 -10.04 -4.89
N GLY A 338 24.98 -9.89 -3.91
CA GLY A 338 24.73 -9.06 -2.73
C GLY A 338 23.73 -9.68 -1.76
N THR A 339 23.53 -11.00 -1.81
CA THR A 339 22.54 -11.73 -1.01
C THR A 339 23.20 -12.79 -0.14
N PHE A 340 22.43 -13.40 0.77
CA PHE A 340 22.88 -14.54 1.54
C PHE A 340 22.36 -15.84 0.93
N VAL A 341 23.28 -16.75 0.62
CA VAL A 341 22.98 -18.15 0.27
C VAL A 341 22.82 -18.94 1.56
N VAL A 342 21.75 -19.73 1.64
CA VAL A 342 21.34 -20.48 2.83
C VAL A 342 20.91 -21.89 2.47
N ASP A 343 20.93 -22.77 3.46
CA ASP A 343 20.38 -24.12 3.35
C ASP A 343 18.86 -24.07 3.17
N CYS A 344 18.34 -24.69 2.10
CA CYS A 344 16.90 -24.82 1.86
C CYS A 344 16.17 -25.53 3.00
N ALA A 345 16.87 -26.33 3.81
CA ALA A 345 16.33 -26.97 5.01
C ALA A 345 15.80 -26.00 6.06
N LEU A 346 16.20 -24.71 6.02
CA LEU A 346 15.58 -23.67 6.86
C LEU A 346 14.08 -23.49 6.61
N ALA A 347 13.59 -23.95 5.46
CA ALA A 347 12.19 -23.84 5.09
C ALA A 347 11.38 -25.12 5.33
N HIS A 348 12.04 -26.27 5.54
CA HIS A 348 11.37 -27.55 5.71
C HIS A 348 10.70 -27.65 7.09
N LYS A 349 9.45 -28.12 7.11
CA LYS A 349 8.66 -28.35 8.33
C LYS A 349 9.13 -29.56 9.17
N HIS A 350 10.21 -30.22 8.79
CA HIS A 350 10.58 -31.49 9.40
C HIS A 350 11.34 -31.29 10.74
N PRO A 351 10.97 -32.03 11.79
CA PRO A 351 11.70 -32.02 13.06
C PRO A 351 13.17 -32.44 12.84
N PRO A 352 14.12 -31.87 13.62
CA PRO A 352 13.90 -31.42 15.00
C PRO A 352 13.82 -29.89 15.21
N ARG A 353 13.73 -29.06 14.16
CA ARG A 353 13.77 -27.60 14.35
C ARG A 353 12.36 -27.01 14.62
N PRO A 354 12.13 -26.33 15.75
CA PRO A 354 10.90 -25.56 15.95
C PRO A 354 10.81 -24.45 14.88
N SER A 355 9.59 -24.14 14.43
CA SER A 355 9.39 -23.08 13.44
C SER A 355 9.83 -21.74 14.01
N SER A 356 10.65 -20.98 13.29
CA SER A 356 11.04 -19.63 13.71
C SER A 356 10.20 -18.58 12.99
N PHE A 357 9.99 -17.44 13.64
CA PHE A 357 9.26 -16.29 13.12
C PHE A 357 10.09 -15.02 13.23
N LEU A 358 10.00 -14.17 12.21
CA LEU A 358 10.44 -12.77 12.25
C LEU A 358 9.27 -11.91 12.72
N GLU A 359 9.51 -11.06 13.71
CA GLU A 359 8.56 -10.07 14.21
C GLU A 359 9.08 -8.65 13.94
N LEU A 360 8.30 -7.85 13.22
CA LEU A 360 8.55 -6.44 12.98
C LEU A 360 7.57 -5.62 13.81
N SER A 361 8.07 -4.69 14.63
CA SER A 361 7.24 -3.83 15.47
C SER A 361 7.24 -2.39 14.95
N PHE A 362 6.07 -1.77 14.96
CA PHE A 362 5.86 -0.40 14.49
C PHE A 362 5.20 0.44 15.58
N ALA A 363 5.79 1.60 15.85
CA ALA A 363 5.28 2.61 16.76
C ALA A 363 4.26 3.55 16.08
N ARG A 364 3.52 4.27 16.91
CA ARG A 364 2.55 5.27 16.43
C ARG A 364 3.22 6.53 15.90
N ASN A 365 4.36 6.86 16.45
CA ASN A 365 5.15 8.05 16.13
C ASN A 365 6.58 7.75 16.57
N THR A 366 7.41 8.78 16.71
CA THR A 366 8.78 8.64 17.21
C THR A 366 8.87 8.21 18.68
N SER A 367 7.75 8.11 19.43
CA SER A 367 7.71 7.53 20.77
C SER A 367 7.45 6.02 20.71
N ASN A 368 8.30 5.26 21.42
CA ASN A 368 8.51 3.81 21.25
C ASN A 368 7.34 2.87 21.60
N ALA A 369 6.13 3.38 21.86
CA ALA A 369 4.98 2.52 22.11
C ALA A 369 4.54 1.86 20.79
N SER A 370 4.91 0.59 20.60
CA SER A 370 4.48 -0.22 19.46
C SER A 370 2.95 -0.34 19.43
N VAL A 371 2.35 -0.05 18.28
CA VAL A 371 0.90 -0.13 18.04
C VAL A 371 0.51 -1.21 17.06
N LEU A 372 1.49 -1.74 16.32
CA LEU A 372 1.32 -2.76 15.30
C LEU A 372 2.55 -3.67 15.30
N GLN A 373 2.32 -4.98 15.19
CA GLN A 373 3.38 -5.96 15.03
C GLN A 373 3.00 -6.95 13.92
N LEU A 374 3.95 -7.17 13.02
CA LEU A 374 3.85 -8.15 11.93
C LEU A 374 4.73 -9.34 12.30
N ARG A 375 4.14 -10.52 12.36
CA ARG A 375 4.88 -11.77 12.59
C ARG A 375 4.74 -12.66 11.36
N LEU A 376 5.85 -13.07 10.78
CA LEU A 376 5.90 -13.94 9.60
C LEU A 376 6.86 -15.11 9.83
N PRO A 377 6.58 -16.30 9.29
CA PRO A 377 7.45 -17.45 9.48
C PRO A 377 8.72 -17.30 8.64
N ILE A 378 9.88 -17.68 9.19
CA ILE A 378 11.19 -17.56 8.51
C ILE A 378 11.23 -18.34 7.20
N ARG A 379 10.50 -19.47 7.10
CA ARG A 379 10.36 -20.23 5.85
C ARG A 379 9.85 -19.40 4.67
N ASP A 380 9.03 -18.38 4.91
CA ASP A 380 8.49 -17.54 3.83
C ASP A 380 9.57 -16.56 3.29
N LEU A 381 10.72 -16.45 3.99
CA LEU A 381 11.92 -15.74 3.56
C LEU A 381 12.94 -16.63 2.84
N ILE A 382 12.68 -17.92 2.66
CA ILE A 382 13.62 -18.83 1.97
C ILE A 382 13.20 -18.96 0.51
N ILE A 383 14.09 -18.54 -0.40
CA ILE A 383 13.78 -18.40 -1.83
C ILE A 383 14.62 -19.39 -2.63
N PRO A 384 13.98 -20.37 -3.30
CA PRO A 384 14.66 -21.28 -4.22
C PRO A 384 15.28 -20.54 -5.42
N LEU A 385 16.53 -20.88 -5.72
CA LEU A 385 17.31 -20.31 -6.82
C LEU A 385 17.42 -21.22 -8.05
N ASP A 386 17.25 -22.54 -7.85
CA ASP A 386 17.43 -23.58 -8.86
C ASP A 386 16.11 -24.20 -9.38
N THR A 387 15.00 -23.94 -8.69
CA THR A 387 13.66 -24.47 -9.01
C THR A 387 12.57 -23.51 -8.53
N ASP A 388 11.33 -23.76 -8.93
CA ASP A 388 10.13 -23.06 -8.44
C ASP A 388 9.42 -23.80 -7.30
N ASN A 389 9.98 -24.91 -6.82
CA ASN A 389 9.44 -25.65 -5.68
C ASN A 389 10.49 -25.81 -4.58
N LEU A 390 10.21 -25.21 -3.42
CA LEU A 390 11.05 -25.26 -2.23
C LEU A 390 11.34 -26.67 -1.72
N GLU A 391 10.42 -27.62 -1.90
CA GLU A 391 10.63 -29.02 -1.48
C GLU A 391 11.69 -29.73 -2.34
N THR A 392 11.90 -29.25 -3.57
CA THR A 392 12.87 -29.82 -4.52
C THR A 392 14.14 -28.99 -4.65
N ALA A 393 14.20 -27.84 -3.97
CA ALA A 393 15.29 -26.89 -4.10
C ALA A 393 16.56 -27.39 -3.40
N SER A 394 17.69 -27.31 -4.09
CA SER A 394 19.00 -27.60 -3.53
C SER A 394 19.81 -26.33 -3.22
N LEU A 395 19.41 -25.20 -3.81
CA LEU A 395 20.05 -23.91 -3.62
C LEU A 395 19.01 -22.85 -3.26
N CYS A 396 19.17 -22.22 -2.10
CA CYS A 396 18.28 -21.18 -1.62
C CYS A 396 19.03 -19.91 -1.24
N MET A 397 18.35 -18.77 -1.34
CA MET A 397 18.78 -17.51 -0.76
C MET A 397 17.84 -17.03 0.34
N PHE A 398 18.35 -16.16 1.20
CA PHE A 398 17.57 -15.49 2.23
C PHE A 398 16.92 -14.22 1.68
N GLY A 399 15.64 -14.02 1.99
CA GLY A 399 14.82 -12.92 1.50
C GLY A 399 15.14 -11.55 2.10
N ILE A 400 16.00 -11.51 3.12
CA ILE A 400 16.57 -10.27 3.66
C ILE A 400 18.00 -10.15 3.16
N ALA A 401 18.30 -9.04 2.51
CA ALA A 401 19.62 -8.71 2.01
C ALA A 401 20.18 -7.46 2.71
N PRO A 402 21.51 -7.40 2.88
CA PRO A 402 22.15 -6.22 3.42
C PRO A 402 22.20 -5.15 2.33
N TRP A 403 21.95 -3.91 2.71
CA TRP A 403 22.28 -2.78 1.86
C TRP A 403 23.65 -2.18 2.22
N LYS A 404 24.35 -1.64 1.23
CA LYS A 404 25.62 -0.91 1.41
C LYS A 404 25.38 0.57 1.10
N GLY A 405 24.87 1.32 2.09
CA GLY A 405 24.65 2.75 1.94
C GLY A 405 24.93 3.50 3.24
N GLU A 406 25.97 4.35 3.22
CA GLU A 406 26.05 5.53 4.09
C GLU A 406 25.22 6.65 3.43
N GLY A 407 24.45 7.42 4.21
CA GLY A 407 23.84 8.68 3.73
C GLY A 407 22.38 8.65 3.26
N ALA A 408 21.58 7.65 3.65
CA ALA A 408 20.13 7.73 3.48
C ALA A 408 19.57 8.84 4.39
N MET A 409 18.74 9.75 3.86
CA MET A 409 17.92 10.67 4.68
C MET A 409 17.05 9.83 5.61
N ALA A 410 17.48 9.67 6.84
CA ALA A 410 16.87 8.78 7.79
C ALA A 410 16.08 9.60 8.82
N LEU A 411 15.02 9.00 9.36
CA LEU A 411 14.25 9.59 10.48
C LEU A 411 15.14 9.85 11.72
N SER A 412 16.29 9.17 11.78
CA SER A 412 17.32 9.25 12.82
C SER A 412 18.69 8.96 12.20
N ASN A 413 19.78 9.01 12.98
CA ASN A 413 21.11 8.56 12.51
C ASN A 413 21.17 7.06 12.15
N ALA A 414 20.11 6.30 12.44
CA ALA A 414 19.97 4.91 12.05
C ALA A 414 19.28 4.81 10.68
N GLY A 415 19.96 4.22 9.69
CA GLY A 415 19.48 4.08 8.32
C GLY A 415 18.06 3.49 8.19
N MET A 416 17.40 3.78 7.07
CA MET A 416 16.06 3.26 6.77
C MET A 416 16.05 1.74 6.50
N ILE A 417 14.87 1.15 6.57
CA ILE A 417 14.60 -0.25 6.18
C ILE A 417 13.63 -0.23 5.00
N LEU A 418 13.88 -1.07 4.00
CA LEU A 418 13.01 -1.23 2.83
C LEU A 418 12.38 -2.62 2.88
N ILE A 419 11.07 -2.69 3.09
CA ILE A 419 10.31 -3.95 3.14
C ILE A 419 9.77 -4.24 1.75
N GLY A 420 10.36 -5.24 1.09
CA GLY A 420 9.97 -5.70 -0.24
C GLY A 420 9.09 -6.96 -0.23
N ASP A 421 8.83 -7.50 -1.41
CA ASP A 421 7.90 -8.61 -1.66
C ASP A 421 8.10 -9.83 -0.76
N THR A 422 9.34 -10.12 -0.40
CA THR A 422 9.72 -11.21 0.52
C THR A 422 8.96 -11.18 1.84
N ILE A 423 8.68 -10.01 2.38
CA ILE A 423 7.85 -9.86 3.57
C ILE A 423 6.41 -9.53 3.18
N LEU A 424 6.22 -8.63 2.19
CA LEU A 424 4.89 -8.12 1.83
C LEU A 424 3.92 -9.22 1.38
N ARG A 425 4.40 -10.27 0.69
CA ARG A 425 3.57 -11.42 0.25
C ARG A 425 2.83 -12.14 1.38
N SER A 426 3.38 -12.10 2.59
CA SER A 426 2.75 -12.72 3.76
C SER A 426 1.57 -11.92 4.32
N THR A 427 1.37 -10.70 3.84
CA THR A 427 0.37 -9.76 4.34
C THR A 427 -0.57 -9.27 3.24
N TYR A 428 -1.78 -8.92 3.62
CA TYR A 428 -2.69 -8.10 2.85
C TYR A 428 -2.48 -6.65 3.26
N LEU A 429 -2.24 -5.79 2.28
CA LEU A 429 -1.86 -4.39 2.49
C LEU A 429 -3.04 -3.47 2.17
N VAL A 430 -3.23 -2.42 2.97
CA VAL A 430 -4.19 -1.34 2.70
C VAL A 430 -3.49 0.00 2.86
N PHE A 431 -3.43 0.78 1.80
CA PHE A 431 -2.85 2.11 1.79
C PHE A 431 -3.99 3.13 1.79
N ASP A 432 -4.13 3.86 2.90
CA ASP A 432 -5.22 4.81 3.13
C ASP A 432 -4.71 6.23 2.96
N MET A 433 -4.97 6.82 1.79
CA MET A 433 -4.50 8.15 1.40
C MET A 433 -5.27 9.25 2.14
N ALA A 434 -6.55 9.01 2.47
CA ALA A 434 -7.36 9.97 3.24
C ALA A 434 -6.84 10.16 4.66
N LYS A 435 -6.45 9.06 5.32
CA LYS A 435 -6.03 9.07 6.74
C LYS A 435 -4.52 8.95 6.94
N ASN A 436 -3.74 8.86 5.87
CA ASN A 436 -2.28 8.69 5.91
C ASN A 436 -1.85 7.56 6.85
N ARG A 437 -2.31 6.34 6.55
CA ARG A 437 -2.02 5.14 7.35
C ARG A 437 -1.89 3.91 6.45
N ILE A 438 -1.10 2.94 6.90
CA ILE A 438 -0.93 1.64 6.25
C ILE A 438 -1.57 0.58 7.13
N GLY A 439 -2.46 -0.19 6.54
CA GLY A 439 -3.17 -1.30 7.14
C GLY A 439 -2.55 -2.63 6.74
N PHE A 440 -2.48 -3.55 7.69
CA PHE A 440 -2.01 -4.90 7.49
C PHE A 440 -3.02 -5.89 8.04
N ALA A 441 -3.21 -6.99 7.32
CA ALA A 441 -3.83 -8.21 7.81
C ALA A 441 -3.01 -9.41 7.30
N PRO A 442 -3.08 -10.59 7.92
CA PRO A 442 -2.52 -11.79 7.32
C PRO A 442 -3.14 -12.06 5.95
N ALA A 443 -2.32 -12.30 4.94
CA ALA A 443 -2.81 -12.75 3.64
C ALA A 443 -3.48 -14.13 3.77
N ILE A 444 -4.45 -14.42 2.89
CA ILE A 444 -4.96 -15.79 2.76
C ILE A 444 -3.81 -16.75 2.45
N ASN A 445 -3.86 -17.97 2.98
CA ASN A 445 -2.81 -19.01 2.84
C ASN A 445 -1.42 -18.69 3.43
N SER A 446 -1.18 -17.50 4.01
CA SER A 446 0.03 -17.23 4.80
C SER A 446 -0.12 -17.73 6.24
N SER A 447 0.97 -18.07 6.93
CA SER A 447 0.98 -18.33 8.38
C SER A 447 1.34 -17.09 9.20
N ALA A 448 1.41 -15.91 8.56
CA ALA A 448 1.64 -14.67 9.26
C ALA A 448 0.49 -14.31 10.22
N SER A 449 0.81 -13.50 11.22
CA SER A 449 -0.15 -12.89 12.13
C SER A 449 0.12 -11.39 12.26
N VAL A 450 -0.94 -10.61 12.41
CA VAL A 450 -0.86 -9.18 12.65
C VAL A 450 -1.54 -8.88 13.98
N THR A 451 -0.78 -8.35 14.92
CA THR A 451 -1.28 -7.90 16.21
C THR A 451 -1.15 -6.38 16.30
N GLY A 452 -1.97 -5.76 17.14
CA GLY A 452 -2.04 -4.30 17.23
C GLY A 452 -3.47 -3.79 17.30
N ILE A 453 -3.58 -2.46 17.37
CA ILE A 453 -4.83 -1.77 17.62
C ILE A 453 -5.74 -1.88 16.38
N ILE A 454 -6.99 -2.31 16.59
CA ILE A 454 -8.02 -2.35 15.54
C ILE A 454 -8.44 -0.91 15.23
N GLY A 455 -8.49 -0.54 13.94
CA GLY A 455 -9.25 0.62 13.46
C GLY A 455 -9.03 1.91 14.26
N TYR A 456 -7.90 2.58 14.06
CA TYR A 456 -7.73 3.94 14.57
C TYR A 456 -8.62 4.89 13.75
N ASP A 457 -9.90 4.98 14.10
CA ASP A 457 -10.70 6.21 14.31
C ASP A 457 -12.14 5.83 14.70
N ASP A 458 -12.50 6.05 15.97
CA ASP A 458 -13.86 6.47 16.32
C ASP A 458 -13.72 7.43 17.50
N SER A 459 -13.66 8.72 17.15
CA SER A 459 -13.90 9.80 18.08
C SER A 459 -15.32 9.66 18.63
N ARG A 460 -15.48 8.88 19.71
CA ARG A 460 -16.71 8.90 20.51
C ARG A 460 -16.84 10.33 21.09
N PRO A 461 -17.91 11.09 20.80
CA PRO A 461 -18.22 12.25 21.61
C PRO A 461 -18.44 11.75 23.04
N SER A 462 -17.90 12.48 24.00
CA SER A 462 -18.10 12.29 25.43
C SER A 462 -19.58 12.01 25.74
N GLN A 463 -19.92 10.74 25.99
CA GLN A 463 -21.12 10.43 26.75
C GLN A 463 -20.88 10.99 28.15
N LYS A 464 -21.69 11.99 28.51
CA LYS A 464 -21.87 12.42 29.88
C LYS A 464 -22.11 11.18 30.74
N ASN A 465 -21.31 11.05 31.79
CA ASN A 465 -21.60 10.19 32.92
C ASN A 465 -22.92 10.64 33.54
N ASP A 466 -23.98 9.85 33.33
CA ASP A 466 -25.01 9.69 34.34
C ASP A 466 -24.80 8.30 34.93
N GLY A 467 -24.39 8.27 36.19
CA GLY A 467 -24.02 7.05 36.88
C GLY A 467 -25.24 6.21 37.23
N GLU A 468 -25.05 4.89 37.27
CA GLU A 468 -25.71 4.08 38.28
C GLU A 468 -24.93 2.78 38.50
N GLN A 469 -24.74 2.49 39.79
CA GLN A 469 -23.94 1.40 40.32
C GLN A 469 -24.58 0.04 40.05
N GLU A 470 -23.71 -0.96 39.93
CA GLU A 470 -24.03 -2.38 40.07
C GLU A 470 -24.91 -2.65 41.28
N THR A 471 -25.93 -3.49 41.13
CA THR A 471 -26.26 -4.50 42.14
C THR A 471 -26.90 -5.73 41.52
N SER A 472 -26.61 -6.83 42.20
CA SER A 472 -26.70 -8.23 41.84
C SER A 472 -28.11 -8.80 41.78
N GLN A 473 -28.24 -9.86 40.98
CA GLN A 473 -29.40 -10.76 40.94
C GLN A 473 -29.63 -11.44 42.29
N HIS A 474 -30.82 -11.26 42.88
CA HIS A 474 -31.40 -12.25 43.77
C HIS A 474 -32.92 -12.41 43.58
N THR A 475 -33.27 -13.64 43.21
CA THR A 475 -34.39 -14.47 43.70
C THR A 475 -35.83 -13.91 43.68
N ARG A 476 -36.67 -14.62 42.92
CA ARG A 476 -38.14 -14.52 42.89
C ARG A 476 -38.76 -14.65 44.28
N THR A 477 -39.68 -13.74 44.61
CA THR A 477 -40.89 -14.06 45.38
C THR A 477 -42.04 -13.12 45.02
N THR A 478 -43.24 -13.69 45.10
CA THR A 478 -44.56 -13.22 44.71
C THR A 478 -45.15 -12.07 45.55
N ALA A 479 -45.93 -11.17 44.93
CA ALA A 479 -47.37 -10.95 45.20
C ALA A 479 -47.87 -9.48 45.07
N SER A 480 -49.11 -9.41 44.55
CA SER A 480 -50.19 -8.42 44.73
C SER A 480 -50.16 -7.01 44.09
N MET A 481 -51.15 -6.87 43.19
CA MET A 481 -51.98 -5.75 42.77
C MET A 481 -51.91 -4.43 43.57
N SER A 482 -51.94 -3.29 42.87
CA SER A 482 -53.13 -2.41 42.87
C SER A 482 -53.02 -1.29 41.81
N SER A 483 -54.21 -0.87 41.37
CA SER A 483 -54.59 0.13 40.37
C SER A 483 -54.20 1.58 40.66
N ALA A 484 -54.05 2.40 39.62
CA ALA A 484 -54.81 3.65 39.46
C ALA A 484 -54.64 4.24 38.04
N ALA A 485 -55.77 4.65 37.46
CA ALA A 485 -55.91 5.32 36.18
C ALA A 485 -55.90 6.86 36.32
N SER A 486 -56.04 7.55 35.17
CA SER A 486 -56.36 9.00 34.97
C SER A 486 -55.12 9.88 34.71
N ASN A 487 -55.04 10.80 33.75
CA ASN A 487 -56.05 11.43 32.90
C ASN A 487 -55.41 12.11 31.65
N ARG A 488 -56.23 12.40 30.64
CA ARG A 488 -55.95 13.17 29.40
C ARG A 488 -55.70 14.67 29.62
N HIS A 489 -54.96 15.31 28.70
CA HIS A 489 -55.29 16.55 27.95
C HIS A 489 -54.27 16.73 26.80
N GLN A 490 -54.66 16.76 25.50
CA GLN A 490 -54.92 17.95 24.64
C GLN A 490 -53.88 19.08 24.82
N GLY A 491 -53.23 19.68 23.83
CA GLY A 491 -53.27 19.69 22.36
C GLY A 491 -52.46 20.91 21.88
N GLY A 492 -52.09 20.99 20.59
CA GLY A 492 -51.60 22.25 19.98
C GLY A 492 -50.43 22.11 19.01
N LEU A 493 -50.74 22.01 17.71
CA LEU A 493 -49.82 22.31 16.61
C LEU A 493 -49.59 23.83 16.51
N CYS A 494 -48.37 24.25 16.14
CA CYS A 494 -48.13 25.57 15.58
C CYS A 494 -47.20 25.47 14.36
N PHE A 495 -47.70 25.99 13.23
CA PHE A 495 -47.08 26.11 11.92
C PHE A 495 -46.15 27.34 11.88
N VAL A 496 -44.99 27.25 11.21
CA VAL A 496 -44.17 28.42 10.86
C VAL A 496 -44.03 28.51 9.34
N MET A 497 -44.52 29.63 8.79
CA MET A 497 -44.43 30.02 7.38
C MET A 497 -43.07 30.66 7.08
N LEU A 498 -42.47 30.27 5.95
CA LEU A 498 -41.28 30.88 5.36
C LEU A 498 -41.71 31.79 4.21
N VAL A 499 -41.28 33.06 4.26
CA VAL A 499 -41.50 34.07 3.22
C VAL A 499 -40.25 34.15 2.33
N SER A 500 -40.43 34.01 1.02
CA SER A 500 -39.41 34.25 -0.01
C SER A 500 -39.60 35.62 -0.65
N ILE A 501 -38.52 36.37 -0.86
CA ILE A 501 -38.50 37.59 -1.67
C ILE A 501 -37.53 37.38 -2.84
N LEU A 502 -38.06 37.58 -4.06
CA LEU A 502 -37.36 37.60 -5.35
C LEU A 502 -36.85 39.00 -5.68
N TYR A 503 -35.67 39.10 -6.29
CA TYR A 503 -35.31 40.20 -7.21
C TYR A 503 -34.49 39.65 -8.39
N SER A 504 -34.71 40.21 -9.58
CA SER A 504 -34.16 39.75 -10.86
C SER A 504 -33.44 40.87 -11.64
N LEU A 505 -32.41 40.49 -12.42
CA LEU A 505 -31.85 41.09 -13.66
C LEU A 505 -31.15 42.48 -13.52
N ARG A 506 -30.07 42.87 -14.21
CA ARG A 506 -29.19 42.39 -15.31
C ARG A 506 -27.93 43.33 -15.40
N PRO A 507 -26.97 43.19 -16.36
CA PRO A 507 -25.54 43.49 -16.19
C PRO A 507 -25.09 44.87 -16.71
N LEU A 508 -23.84 45.26 -16.40
CA LEU A 508 -23.14 46.39 -17.02
C LEU A 508 -21.76 45.98 -17.57
N LYS A 509 -21.50 46.51 -18.77
CA LYS A 509 -20.28 46.39 -19.59
C LYS A 509 -19.14 47.25 -19.02
N GLY A 510 -17.94 47.00 -19.53
CA GLY A 510 -16.68 47.50 -19.00
C GLY A 510 -16.37 48.98 -19.20
N LEU A 511 -15.22 49.33 -18.61
CA LEU A 511 -14.22 50.29 -19.07
C LEU A 511 -12.88 49.87 -18.46
#